data_AF-A0A9X3PXA8-F1
#
_entry.id   AF-A0A9X3PXA8-F1
#
_cell.length_a   1.000
_cell.length_b   1.000
_cell.length_c   1.000
_cell.angle_alpha   90.00
_cell.angle_beta   90.00
_cell.angle_gamma   90.00
#
_symmetry.space_group_name_H-M   'P 1'
#
loop_
_entity.id
_entity.type
_entity.pdbx_description
1 polymer ?
#
loop_
_entity_poly.entity_id
_entity_poly.type
_entity_poly.pdbx_seq_one_letter_code
_entity_poly.pdbx_strand_id
1 'polypeptide(L)'
;PYVLLGKGEELTGGRTRPALLADVFEAFIGALYLDQGLDVVNLFLRKNVFPNLPHQGKLLAVDFKTHLQEYTQQHNMGVLEYR
;
A
#
# COMPACT_ATOMS: atom_id res chain seq x y z
N PRO A 1 -4.71 8.95 -22.61
CA PRO A 1 -4.09 8.14 -21.53
C PRO A 1 -3.15 9.01 -20.67
N TYR A 2 -3.19 8.90 -19.34
CA TYR A 2 -2.46 9.79 -18.42
C TYR A 2 -1.09 9.24 -17.97
N VAL A 3 -0.90 7.92 -17.99
CA VAL A 3 0.40 7.26 -17.68
C VAL A 3 1.12 6.89 -18.97
N LEU A 4 2.35 7.36 -19.12
CA LEU A 4 3.24 7.01 -20.23
C LEU A 4 3.89 5.66 -19.92
N LEU A 5 3.69 4.68 -20.80
CA LEU A 5 4.24 3.33 -20.65
C LEU A 5 5.07 2.97 -21.88
N GLY A 6 6.15 2.22 -21.65
CA GLY A 6 6.89 1.59 -22.74
C GLY A 6 6.01 0.58 -23.47
N LYS A 7 6.30 0.34 -24.76
CA LYS A 7 5.51 -0.60 -25.59
C LYS A 7 5.40 -1.99 -24.97
N GLY A 8 6.47 -2.52 -24.39
CA GLY A 8 6.46 -3.82 -23.71
C GLY A 8 5.53 -3.84 -22.50
N GLU A 9 5.55 -2.79 -21.69
CA GLU A 9 4.71 -2.66 -20.49
C GLU A 9 3.24 -2.48 -20.84
N GLU A 10 2.93 -1.79 -21.94
CA GLU A 10 1.55 -1.69 -22.45
C GLU A 10 1.04 -3.06 -22.90
N LEU A 11 1.85 -3.81 -23.66
CA LEU A 11 1.48 -5.12 -24.19
C LEU A 11 1.27 -6.18 -23.10
N THR A 12 1.98 -6.08 -21.97
CA THR A 12 1.80 -6.97 -20.82
C THR A 12 0.68 -6.54 -19.87
N GLY A 13 -0.07 -5.48 -20.22
CA GLY A 13 -1.19 -4.99 -19.40
C GLY A 13 -0.78 -4.15 -18.20
N GLY A 14 0.43 -3.58 -18.19
CA GLY A 14 0.95 -2.76 -17.09
C GLY A 14 0.02 -1.61 -16.69
N ARG A 15 -0.77 -1.07 -17.64
CA ARG A 15 -1.74 0.00 -17.39
C ARG A 15 -2.84 -0.36 -16.38
N THR A 16 -3.18 -1.63 -16.25
CA THR A 16 -4.20 -2.11 -15.31
C THR A 16 -3.59 -2.87 -14.13
N ARG A 17 -2.25 -3.04 -14.11
CA ARG A 17 -1.55 -3.77 -13.05
C ARG A 17 -1.57 -2.94 -11.75
N PRO A 18 -2.17 -3.44 -10.65
CA PRO A 18 -2.30 -2.67 -9.42
C PRO A 18 -0.96 -2.18 -8.84
N ALA A 19 0.09 -3.02 -8.89
CA ALA A 19 1.43 -2.66 -8.40
C ALA A 19 2.01 -1.47 -9.17
N LEU A 20 1.90 -1.45 -10.50
CA LEU A 20 2.42 -0.34 -11.31
C LEU A 20 1.65 0.95 -11.03
N LEU A 21 0.33 0.85 -10.91
CA LEU A 21 -0.50 2.02 -10.60
C LEU A 21 -0.21 2.57 -9.20
N ALA A 22 0.10 1.71 -8.23
CA ALA A 22 0.55 2.11 -6.91
C ALA A 22 1.89 2.85 -6.98
N ASP A 23 2.89 2.30 -7.68
CA ASP A 23 4.20 2.94 -7.86
C ASP A 23 4.07 4.34 -8.51
N VAL A 24 3.23 4.45 -9.55
CA VAL A 24 2.95 5.73 -10.22
C VAL A 24 2.29 6.72 -9.27
N PHE A 25 1.35 6.25 -8.44
CA PHE A 25 0.69 7.09 -7.45
C PHE A 25 1.68 7.58 -6.38
N GLU A 26 2.55 6.72 -5.85
CA GLU A 26 3.59 7.10 -4.90
C GLU A 26 4.57 8.11 -5.49
N ALA A 27 5.01 7.89 -6.73
CA ALA A 27 5.88 8.83 -7.44
C ALA A 27 5.20 10.20 -7.63
N PHE A 28 3.91 10.23 -7.95
CA PHE A 28 3.13 11.47 -8.06
C PHE A 28 3.05 12.20 -6.71
N ILE A 29 2.78 11.50 -5.61
CA ILE A 29 2.76 12.10 -4.26
C ILE A 29 4.14 12.66 -3.89
N GLY A 30 5.22 11.94 -4.21
CA GLY A 30 6.59 12.43 -4.02
C GLY A 30 6.87 13.70 -4.84
N ALA A 31 6.46 13.74 -6.10
CA ALA A 31 6.61 14.93 -6.95
C ALA A 31 5.80 16.12 -6.40
N LEU A 32 4.55 15.90 -5.98
CA LEU A 32 3.71 16.93 -5.37
C LEU A 32 4.32 17.48 -4.07
N TYR A 33 4.91 16.60 -3.24
CA TYR A 33 5.62 17.00 -2.04
C TYR A 33 6.83 17.88 -2.37
N LEU A 34 7.65 17.49 -3.34
CA LEU A 34 8.83 18.26 -3.75
C LEU A 34 8.45 19.62 -4.37
N ASP A 35 7.33 19.69 -5.08
CA ASP A 35 6.85 20.91 -5.75
C ASP A 35 6.15 21.89 -4.78
N GLN A 36 5.30 21.38 -3.88
CA GLN A 36 4.36 22.23 -3.11
C GLN A 36 4.38 21.99 -1.59
N GLY A 37 5.22 21.08 -1.11
CA GLY A 37 5.38 20.80 0.32
C GLY A 37 4.27 19.94 0.93
N LEU A 38 4.41 19.68 2.23
CA LEU A 38 3.60 18.69 2.95
C LEU A 38 2.13 19.10 3.11
N ASP A 39 1.85 20.39 3.29
CA ASP A 39 0.50 20.88 3.55
C ASP A 39 -0.43 20.62 2.35
N VAL A 40 0.08 20.83 1.14
CA VAL A 40 -0.68 20.56 -0.10
C VAL A 40 -0.91 19.06 -0.28
N VAL A 41 0.10 18.23 -0.01
CA VAL A 41 -0.05 16.76 -0.05
C VAL A 41 -1.13 16.29 0.93
N ASN A 42 -1.13 16.81 2.16
CA ASN A 42 -2.14 16.49 3.15
C ASN A 42 -3.55 16.87 2.70
N LEU A 43 -3.72 18.07 2.13
CA LEU A 43 -5.00 18.51 1.58
C LEU A 43 -5.46 17.60 0.43
N PHE A 44 -4.55 17.25 -0.47
CA PHE A 44 -4.82 16.36 -1.59
C PHE A 44 -5.28 14.97 -1.12
N LEU A 45 -4.56 14.35 -0.18
CA LEU A 45 -4.89 13.02 0.34
C LEU A 45 -6.22 13.03 1.10
N ARG A 46 -6.48 14.06 1.92
CA ARG A 46 -7.76 14.21 2.64
C ARG A 46 -8.96 14.34 1.71
N LYS A 47 -8.79 14.98 0.56
CA LYS A 47 -9.87 15.19 -0.40
C LYS A 47 -10.11 14.00 -1.33
N ASN A 48 -9.04 13.32 -1.76
CA ASN A 48 -9.12 12.35 -2.85
C ASN A 48 -8.94 10.89 -2.41
N VAL A 49 -8.19 10.63 -1.34
CA VAL A 49 -7.84 9.26 -0.91
C VAL A 49 -8.69 8.85 0.28
N PHE A 50 -8.64 9.62 1.36
CA PHE A 50 -9.25 9.24 2.64
C PHE A 50 -10.77 9.02 2.60
N PRO A 51 -11.58 9.74 1.80
CA PRO A 51 -13.01 9.48 1.70
C PRO A 51 -13.34 8.10 1.12
N ASN A 52 -12.41 7.51 0.37
CA ASN A 52 -12.56 6.19 -0.25
C ASN A 52 -11.91 5.08 0.61
N LEU A 53 -11.23 5.42 1.70
CA LEU A 53 -10.72 4.42 2.63
C LEU A 53 -11.88 3.88 3.47
N PRO A 54 -11.97 2.56 3.67
CA PRO A 54 -12.97 1.99 4.58
C PRO A 54 -12.80 2.58 5.98
N HIS A 55 -13.91 3.06 6.57
CA HIS A 55 -13.94 3.68 7.91
C HIS A 55 -13.40 2.78 9.04
N GLN A 56 -13.35 1.48 8.79
CA GLN A 56 -12.60 0.55 9.61
C GLN A 56 -11.24 0.37 8.97
N GLY A 57 -10.20 0.87 9.63
CA GLY A 57 -8.83 0.44 9.43
C GLY A 57 -8.70 -1.06 9.66
N LYS A 58 -9.26 -1.88 8.77
CA LYS A 58 -8.70 -3.18 8.45
C LYS A 58 -7.34 -2.85 7.84
N LEU A 59 -6.36 -2.65 8.72
CA LEU A 59 -5.03 -3.15 8.49
C LEU A 59 -5.23 -4.57 7.94
N LEU A 60 -5.21 -4.71 6.62
CA LEU A 60 -5.14 -5.98 5.92
C LEU A 60 -3.74 -6.63 6.12
N ALA A 61 -3.10 -6.35 7.25
CA ALA A 61 -1.78 -6.77 7.63
C ALA A 61 -1.67 -6.89 9.15
N VAL A 62 -2.72 -7.35 9.84
CA VAL A 62 -2.46 -8.04 11.10
C VAL A 62 -1.86 -9.38 10.70
N ASP A 63 -0.54 -9.50 10.83
CA ASP A 63 0.16 -10.75 10.62
C ASP A 63 -0.17 -11.68 11.79
N PHE A 64 -1.34 -12.32 11.68
CA PHE A 64 -1.84 -13.27 12.68
C PHE A 64 -0.88 -14.44 12.89
N LYS A 65 -0.03 -14.76 11.90
CA LYS A 65 1.00 -15.78 12.04
C LYS A 65 2.09 -15.28 12.98
N THR A 66 2.61 -14.08 12.76
CA THR A 66 3.64 -13.48 13.63
C THR A 66 3.10 -13.28 15.05
N HIS A 67 1.89 -12.72 15.21
CA HIS A 67 1.28 -12.57 16.53
C HIS A 67 1.10 -13.89 17.29
N LEU A 68 0.67 -14.95 16.60
CA LEU A 68 0.51 -16.26 17.21
C LEU A 68 1.87 -16.86 17.62
N GLN A 69 2.90 -16.70 16.78
CA GLN A 69 4.25 -17.16 17.08
C GLN A 69 4.81 -16.47 18.33
N GLU A 70 4.74 -15.15 18.41
CA GLU A 70 5.21 -14.39 19.57
C GLU A 70 4.48 -14.79 20.86
N TYR A 71 3.15 -14.95 20.79
CA TYR A 71 2.36 -15.36 21.95
C TYR A 71 2.78 -16.73 22.50
N THR A 72 2.94 -17.73 21.62
CA THR A 72 3.36 -19.07 22.04
C THR A 72 4.77 -19.11 22.62
N GLN A 73 5.69 -18.32 22.08
CA GLN A 73 7.05 -18.19 22.59
C GLN A 73 7.08 -17.54 23.99
N GLN A 74 6.32 -16.46 24.19
CA GLN A 74 6.24 -15.78 25.48
C GLN A 74 5.70 -16.69 26.60
N HIS A 75 4.79 -17.61 26.26
CA HIS A 75 4.15 -18.50 27.24
C HIS A 75 4.79 -19.91 27.29
N ASN A 76 5.95 -20.12 26.66
CA ASN A 76 6.64 -21.42 26.58
C ASN A 76 5.73 -22.58 26.12
N MET A 77 4.84 -22.31 25.17
CA MET A 77 3.85 -23.27 24.68
C MET A 77 4.42 -24.24 23.62
N GLY A 78 5.72 -24.18 23.34
CA GLY A 78 6.38 -25.00 22.33
C GLY A 78 6.39 -24.38 20.92
N VAL A 79 6.91 -25.13 19.94
CA VAL A 79 7.03 -24.67 18.54
C VAL A 79 5.73 -24.96 17.78
N LEU A 80 5.18 -23.95 17.12
CA LEU A 80 4.02 -24.09 16.25
C LEU A 80 4.37 -24.86 14.97
N GLU A 81 3.72 -26.00 14.76
CA GLU A 81 3.71 -26.71 13.47
C GLU A 81 2.38 -26.45 12.75
N TYR A 82 2.46 -26.10 11.47
CA TYR A 82 1.28 -26.01 10.59
C TYR A 82 1.27 -27.28 9.72
N ARG A 83 0.24 -28.11 9.84
CA ARG A 83 -0.02 -29.25 8.95
C ARG A 83 -1.15 -28.94 8.00
#